data_AF-A0A1M3B765-F1
#
_entry.id   AF-A0A1M3B765-F1
#
_cell.length_a   1.000
_cell.length_b   1.000
_cell.length_c   1.000
_cell.angle_alpha   90.00
_cell.angle_beta   90.00
_cell.angle_gamma   90.00
#
_symmetry.space_group_name_H-M   'P 1'
#
loop_
_entity.id
_entity.type
_entity.pdbx_description
1 polymer ?
#
loop_
_entity_poly.entity_id
_entity_poly.type
_entity_poly.pdbx_seq_one_letter_code
_entity_poly.pdbx_strand_id
1 'polypeptide(L)'
;MDELARTPVVPLEAGAGPDNPPCPACGEPLFGWLAEQERLGAPVQRCESCGLGVIGKSAGTEEALAALDRLGDQERVRIVDRASFACSLGGAGWAGLEPGAHYLFTVESVRRLVAERDQVVRRRRWAPGAGFMVTWQTLLNSVTFGHNVALAALGSGRAAPADERWQRRIDALASIVLAIPAAIIAAPVEVLGALFRRGAVVDLRFELL
;
A
#
# COMPACT_ATOMS: atom_id res chain seq x y z
N MET A 1 36.05 3.63 -27.99
CA MET A 1 34.87 2.84 -28.38
C MET A 1 34.77 1.74 -27.36
N ASP A 2 33.99 1.99 -26.31
CA ASP A 2 33.78 1.03 -25.22
C ASP A 2 32.31 0.65 -25.25
N GLU A 3 32.07 -0.63 -25.51
CA GLU A 3 30.77 -1.23 -25.75
C GLU A 3 30.04 -1.29 -24.41
N LEU A 4 29.04 -0.43 -24.23
CA LEU A 4 28.13 -0.46 -23.08
C LEU A 4 27.52 -1.86 -23.00
N ALA A 5 28.08 -2.70 -22.14
CA ALA A 5 27.55 -4.01 -21.81
C ALA A 5 26.12 -3.82 -21.33
N ARG A 6 25.15 -4.08 -22.23
CA ARG A 6 23.74 -4.14 -21.89
C ARG A 6 23.60 -5.23 -20.85
N THR A 7 23.28 -4.85 -19.62
CA THR A 7 22.84 -5.77 -18.58
C THR A 7 21.76 -6.67 -19.21
N PRO A 8 21.92 -8.00 -19.21
CA PRO A 8 20.92 -8.88 -19.79
C PRO A 8 19.59 -8.63 -19.06
N VAL A 9 18.60 -8.16 -19.81
CA VAL A 9 17.24 -7.99 -19.31
C VAL A 9 16.72 -9.41 -19.10
N VAL A 10 16.65 -9.85 -17.84
CA VAL A 10 16.01 -11.11 -17.48
C VAL A 10 14.53 -10.97 -17.88
N PRO A 11 14.01 -11.78 -18.81
CA PRO A 11 12.59 -11.76 -19.12
C PRO A 11 11.80 -12.02 -17.85
N LEU A 12 10.71 -11.28 -17.60
CA LEU A 12 9.86 -11.49 -16.41
C LEU A 12 9.38 -12.95 -16.31
N GLU A 13 9.24 -13.64 -17.45
CA GLU A 13 8.92 -15.07 -17.52
C GLU A 13 9.99 -16.00 -16.90
N ALA A 14 11.25 -15.58 -16.87
CA ALA A 14 12.33 -16.32 -16.20
C ALA A 14 12.31 -16.14 -14.66
N GLY A 15 11.52 -15.19 -14.16
CA GLY A 15 11.27 -15.01 -12.73
C GLY A 15 10.06 -15.81 -12.21
N ALA A 16 9.19 -16.31 -13.09
CA ALA A 16 8.02 -17.08 -12.69
C ALA A 16 8.43 -18.48 -12.20
N GLY A 17 8.05 -18.82 -10.96
CA GLY A 17 8.39 -20.09 -10.35
C GLY A 17 7.62 -20.31 -9.05
N PRO A 18 7.76 -21.49 -8.41
CA PRO A 18 7.09 -21.76 -7.13
C PRO A 18 7.43 -20.71 -6.05
N ASP A 19 8.62 -20.09 -6.14
CA ASP A 19 9.06 -19.03 -5.23
C ASP A 19 8.48 -17.65 -5.55
N ASN A 20 8.02 -17.43 -6.78
CA ASN A 20 7.46 -16.16 -7.27
C ASN A 20 6.10 -16.43 -7.94
N PRO A 21 5.02 -16.57 -7.14
CA PRO A 21 3.69 -16.91 -7.67
C PRO A 21 3.15 -15.80 -8.59
N PRO A 22 2.20 -16.12 -9.49
CA PRO A 22 1.62 -15.14 -10.39
C PRO A 22 0.80 -14.09 -9.65
N CYS A 23 0.91 -12.84 -10.08
CA CYS A 23 0.13 -11.73 -9.57
C CYS A 23 -1.33 -11.89 -9.97
N PRO A 24 -2.28 -11.85 -9.01
CA PRO A 24 -3.70 -12.03 -9.31
C PRO A 24 -4.29 -10.91 -10.17
N ALA A 25 -3.63 -9.77 -10.27
CA ALA A 25 -4.09 -8.67 -11.11
C ALA A 25 -3.64 -8.78 -12.57
N CYS A 26 -2.54 -9.46 -12.88
CA CYS A 26 -1.97 -9.40 -14.23
C CYS A 26 -1.13 -10.59 -14.68
N GLY A 27 -1.06 -11.66 -13.88
CA GLY A 27 -0.31 -12.87 -14.19
C GLY A 27 1.21 -12.78 -13.97
N GLU A 28 1.79 -11.58 -13.99
CA GLU A 28 3.24 -11.37 -13.81
C GLU A 28 3.76 -11.82 -12.43
N PRO A 29 5.03 -12.25 -12.28
CA PRO A 29 5.54 -12.77 -11.02
C PRO A 29 5.49 -11.76 -9.86
N LEU A 30 5.23 -12.28 -8.65
CA LEU A 30 5.37 -11.56 -7.39
C LEU A 30 6.76 -11.76 -6.80
N PHE A 31 7.43 -10.67 -6.43
CA PHE A 31 8.76 -10.68 -5.84
C PHE A 31 8.73 -10.23 -4.38
N GLY A 32 9.63 -10.74 -3.54
CA GLY A 32 9.74 -10.29 -2.15
C GLY A 32 10.01 -8.79 -2.04
N TRP A 33 9.21 -8.09 -1.24
CA TRP A 33 9.35 -6.65 -0.97
C TRP A 33 9.72 -6.37 0.47
N LEU A 34 9.04 -6.99 1.44
CA LEU A 34 9.34 -6.89 2.85
C LEU A 34 9.44 -8.29 3.45
N ALA A 35 10.44 -8.51 4.30
CA ALA A 35 10.51 -9.70 5.14
C ALA A 35 9.27 -9.77 6.05
N GLU A 36 9.04 -10.95 6.62
CA GLU A 36 7.98 -11.15 7.59
C GLU A 36 8.11 -10.18 8.76
N GLN A 37 7.00 -9.52 9.09
CA GLN A 37 6.87 -8.65 10.24
C GLN A 37 5.81 -9.26 11.14
N GLU A 38 6.07 -9.33 12.44
CA GLU A 38 5.16 -9.93 13.43
C GLU A 38 3.73 -9.36 13.32
N ARG A 39 3.62 -8.04 13.12
CA ARG A 39 2.33 -7.35 12.95
C ARG A 39 1.53 -7.73 11.69
N LEU A 40 2.21 -8.26 10.67
CA LEU A 40 1.59 -8.70 9.41
C LEU A 40 1.43 -10.22 9.35
N GLY A 41 2.20 -10.97 10.16
CA GLY A 41 2.16 -12.43 10.26
C GLY A 41 2.63 -13.18 9.00
N ALA A 42 3.16 -12.45 8.01
CA ALA A 42 3.66 -13.01 6.76
C ALA A 42 4.58 -12.00 6.04
N PRO A 43 5.46 -12.47 5.13
CA PRO A 43 6.23 -11.60 4.25
C PRO A 43 5.33 -10.89 3.25
N VAL A 44 5.80 -9.76 2.72
CA VAL A 44 5.09 -8.98 1.71
C VAL A 44 5.78 -9.14 0.37
N GLN A 45 5.02 -9.54 -0.64
CA GLN A 45 5.45 -9.64 -2.03
C GLN A 45 4.85 -8.49 -2.86
N ARG A 46 5.47 -8.17 -3.99
CA ARG A 46 5.07 -7.10 -4.90
C ARG A 46 5.20 -7.56 -6.35
N CYS A 47 4.22 -7.20 -7.17
CA CYS A 47 4.31 -7.28 -8.62
C CYS A 47 5.07 -6.06 -9.18
N GLU A 48 6.15 -6.27 -9.93
CA GLU A 48 6.90 -5.17 -10.57
C GLU A 48 6.14 -4.52 -11.75
N SER A 49 5.16 -5.23 -12.34
CA SER A 49 4.40 -4.76 -13.50
C SER A 49 3.23 -3.83 -13.14
N CYS A 50 2.35 -4.25 -12.23
CA CYS A 50 1.19 -3.45 -11.81
C CYS A 50 1.33 -2.83 -10.42
N GLY A 51 2.35 -3.22 -9.65
CA GLY A 51 2.61 -2.69 -8.32
C GLY A 51 1.74 -3.26 -7.20
N LEU A 52 0.87 -4.25 -7.47
CA LEU A 52 0.07 -4.91 -6.42
C LEU A 52 0.99 -5.49 -5.34
N GLY A 53 0.69 -5.25 -4.07
CA GLY A 53 1.30 -5.97 -2.95
C GLY A 53 0.41 -7.09 -2.42
N VAL A 54 1.02 -8.19 -1.99
CA VAL A 54 0.35 -9.34 -1.36
C VAL A 54 1.06 -9.67 -0.05
N ILE A 55 0.31 -9.83 1.04
CA ILE A 55 0.84 -10.21 2.35
C ILE A 55 0.59 -11.71 2.54
N GLY A 56 1.64 -12.53 2.54
CA GLY A 56 1.52 -13.99 2.55
C GLY A 56 1.29 -14.58 1.17
N LYS A 57 0.43 -15.60 1.07
CA LYS A 57 0.16 -16.33 -0.18
C LYS A 57 -1.06 -15.75 -0.89
N SER A 58 -0.95 -15.54 -2.21
CA SER A 58 -2.11 -15.20 -3.06
C SER A 58 -2.96 -16.44 -3.33
N ALA A 59 -4.29 -16.39 -3.14
CA ALA A 59 -5.20 -17.44 -3.66
C ALA A 59 -5.80 -17.11 -5.04
N GLY A 60 -5.31 -16.07 -5.72
CA GLY A 60 -5.66 -15.76 -7.10
C GLY A 60 -6.63 -14.58 -7.27
N THR A 61 -7.11 -14.40 -8.51
CA THR A 61 -7.87 -13.23 -8.95
C THR A 61 -9.19 -13.05 -8.20
N GLU A 62 -9.93 -14.14 -7.96
CA GLU A 62 -11.22 -14.09 -7.26
C GLU A 62 -11.10 -13.56 -5.83
N GLU A 63 -10.07 -13.99 -5.09
CA GLU A 63 -9.81 -13.53 -3.74
C GLU A 63 -9.40 -12.04 -3.74
N ALA A 64 -8.55 -11.63 -4.67
CA ALA A 64 -8.12 -10.24 -4.82
C ALA A 64 -9.31 -9.32 -5.14
N LEU A 65 -10.22 -9.77 -6.01
CA LEU A 65 -11.44 -9.05 -6.31
C LEU A 65 -12.39 -9.01 -5.11
N ALA A 66 -12.57 -10.12 -4.39
CA ALA A 66 -13.38 -10.14 -3.16
C ALA A 66 -12.79 -9.22 -2.07
N ALA A 67 -11.46 -9.07 -2.02
CA ALA A 67 -10.80 -8.13 -1.13
C ALA A 67 -11.00 -6.68 -1.55
N LEU A 68 -11.00 -6.40 -2.86
CA LEU A 68 -11.34 -5.09 -3.41
C LEU A 68 -12.80 -4.72 -3.10
N ASP A 69 -13.72 -5.68 -3.25
CA ASP A 69 -15.15 -5.52 -2.95
C ASP A 69 -15.39 -5.23 -1.45
N ARG A 70 -14.51 -5.68 -0.53
CA ARG A 70 -14.58 -5.29 0.89
C ARG A 70 -14.23 -3.83 1.17
N LEU A 71 -13.57 -3.14 0.23
CA LEU A 71 -13.19 -1.73 0.35
C LEU A 71 -14.26 -0.75 -0.16
N GLY A 72 -15.34 -1.27 -0.75
CA GLY A 72 -16.39 -0.46 -1.34
C GLY A 72 -17.51 -1.32 -1.92
N ASP A 73 -18.01 -0.92 -3.09
CA ASP A 73 -18.97 -1.69 -3.86
C ASP A 73 -18.47 -1.83 -5.31
N GLN A 74 -19.29 -2.45 -6.17
CA GLN A 74 -18.95 -2.67 -7.57
C GLN A 74 -18.93 -1.38 -8.41
N GLU A 75 -19.35 -0.23 -7.88
CA GLU A 75 -19.30 1.06 -8.56
C GLU A 75 -18.20 1.97 -8.04
N ARG A 76 -17.84 1.87 -6.76
CA ARG A 76 -16.88 2.74 -6.11
C ARG A 76 -16.09 2.00 -5.05
N VAL A 77 -14.78 2.18 -5.10
CA VAL A 77 -13.86 1.76 -4.04
C VAL A 77 -12.96 2.90 -3.61
N ARG A 78 -12.57 2.87 -2.34
CA ARG A 78 -11.50 3.73 -1.81
C ARG A 78 -10.31 2.86 -1.46
N ILE A 79 -9.15 3.16 -2.04
CA ILE A 79 -7.93 2.43 -1.73
C ILE A 79 -6.89 3.36 -1.10
N VAL A 80 -6.07 2.79 -0.21
CA VAL A 80 -4.81 3.39 0.20
C VAL A 80 -3.77 2.98 -0.85
N ASP A 81 -3.36 3.92 -1.70
CA ASP A 81 -2.56 3.65 -2.89
C ASP A 81 -1.13 3.27 -2.51
N ARG A 82 -0.76 2.01 -2.76
CA ARG A 82 0.59 1.48 -2.54
C ARG A 82 1.63 2.14 -3.45
N ALA A 83 1.23 2.74 -4.56
CA ALA A 83 2.13 3.51 -5.42
C ALA A 83 2.39 4.93 -4.90
N SER A 84 1.79 5.32 -3.77
CA SER A 84 1.89 6.69 -3.24
C SER A 84 3.30 7.09 -2.80
N PHE A 85 3.52 8.40 -2.68
CA PHE A 85 4.72 8.94 -2.05
C PHE A 85 4.82 8.57 -0.57
N ALA A 86 3.69 8.56 0.14
CA ALA A 86 3.65 8.09 1.53
C ALA A 86 4.21 6.67 1.66
N CYS A 87 3.80 5.74 0.79
CA CYS A 87 4.36 4.38 0.78
C CYS A 87 5.87 4.36 0.48
N SER A 88 6.32 5.19 -0.46
CA SER A 88 7.73 5.25 -0.86
C SER A 88 8.63 5.79 0.26
N LEU A 89 8.14 6.76 1.04
CA LEU A 89 8.86 7.33 2.18
C LEU A 89 8.77 6.44 3.42
N GLY A 90 7.62 5.82 3.65
CA GLY A 90 7.35 5.01 4.83
C GLY A 90 8.03 3.65 4.83
N GLY A 91 8.20 3.03 3.66
CA GLY A 91 8.72 1.66 3.56
C GLY A 91 7.92 0.70 4.44
N ALA A 92 8.60 0.03 5.39
CA ALA A 92 7.95 -0.84 6.37
C ALA A 92 7.03 -0.07 7.35
N GLY A 93 7.26 1.22 7.58
CA GLY A 93 6.41 2.08 8.41
C GLY A 93 5.19 2.65 7.68
N TRP A 94 4.96 2.30 6.41
CA TRP A 94 3.80 2.82 5.67
C TRP A 94 2.47 2.43 6.35
N ALA A 95 1.62 3.42 6.59
CA ALA A 95 0.37 3.22 7.31
C ALA A 95 -0.62 2.28 6.61
N GLY A 96 -0.51 2.10 5.28
CA GLY A 96 -1.32 1.13 4.54
C GLY A 96 -1.00 -0.34 4.84
N LEU A 97 0.11 -0.64 5.54
CA LEU A 97 0.43 -1.97 6.05
C LEU A 97 -0.33 -2.24 7.34
N GLU A 98 -1.66 -2.26 7.30
CA GLU A 98 -2.48 -2.50 8.50
C GLU A 98 -2.54 -4.01 8.85
N PRO A 99 -2.67 -4.36 10.15
CA PRO A 99 -2.96 -5.73 10.56
C PRO A 99 -4.19 -6.32 9.86
N GLY A 100 -4.02 -7.50 9.28
CA GLY A 100 -5.07 -8.19 8.53
C GLY A 100 -5.36 -7.60 7.13
N ALA A 101 -4.56 -6.65 6.65
CA ALA A 101 -4.50 -6.37 5.23
C ALA A 101 -3.89 -7.58 4.50
N HIS A 102 -4.46 -7.95 3.35
CA HIS A 102 -3.94 -9.04 2.53
C HIS A 102 -3.45 -8.54 1.16
N TYR A 103 -4.20 -7.62 0.55
CA TYR A 103 -3.84 -7.00 -0.72
C TYR A 103 -3.59 -5.50 -0.54
N LEU A 104 -2.50 -5.02 -1.14
CA LEU A 104 -2.07 -3.63 -1.12
C LEU A 104 -2.18 -3.06 -2.53
N PHE A 105 -3.34 -2.48 -2.82
CA PHE A 105 -3.71 -2.08 -4.16
C PHE A 105 -2.97 -0.81 -4.64
N THR A 106 -2.64 -0.80 -5.93
CA THR A 106 -2.38 0.40 -6.72
C THR A 106 -3.54 0.64 -7.68
N VAL A 107 -3.66 1.86 -8.20
CA VAL A 107 -4.65 2.16 -9.27
C VAL A 107 -4.48 1.22 -10.47
N GLU A 108 -3.24 0.90 -10.85
CA GLU A 108 -2.97 0.02 -11.98
C GLU A 108 -3.38 -1.42 -11.69
N SER A 109 -3.10 -1.94 -10.50
CA SER A 109 -3.55 -3.28 -10.11
C SER A 109 -5.07 -3.39 -10.09
N VAL A 110 -5.77 -2.36 -9.61
CA VAL A 110 -7.23 -2.32 -9.64
C VAL A 110 -7.73 -2.29 -11.07
N ARG A 111 -7.14 -1.45 -11.94
CA ARG A 111 -7.51 -1.37 -13.36
C ARG A 111 -7.43 -2.72 -14.07
N ARG A 112 -6.40 -3.52 -13.78
CA ARG A 112 -6.25 -4.85 -14.37
C ARG A 112 -7.18 -5.89 -13.74
N LEU A 113 -7.36 -5.85 -12.42
CA LEU A 113 -8.30 -6.74 -11.73
C LEU A 113 -9.74 -6.57 -12.22
N VAL A 114 -10.24 -5.33 -12.31
CA VAL A 114 -11.64 -5.10 -12.69
C VAL A 114 -11.89 -5.39 -14.17
N ALA A 115 -10.85 -5.37 -15.01
CA ALA A 115 -10.96 -5.78 -16.40
C ALA A 115 -11.34 -7.27 -16.57
N GLU A 116 -10.99 -8.14 -15.60
CA GLU A 116 -11.40 -9.56 -15.58
C GLU A 116 -12.92 -9.74 -15.36
N ARG A 117 -13.64 -8.68 -14.98
CA ARG A 117 -15.10 -8.66 -14.80
C ARG A 117 -15.79 -7.67 -15.76
N ASP A 118 -15.17 -7.39 -16.90
CA ASP A 118 -15.68 -6.46 -17.92
C ASP A 118 -15.96 -5.04 -17.38
N GLN A 119 -15.19 -4.60 -16.39
CA GLN A 119 -15.29 -3.26 -15.82
C GLN A 119 -14.05 -2.42 -16.14
N VAL A 120 -14.24 -1.10 -16.18
CA VAL A 120 -13.17 -0.12 -16.33
C VAL A 120 -13.20 0.94 -15.25
N VAL A 121 -12.01 1.43 -14.87
CA VAL A 121 -11.87 2.57 -13.97
C VAL A 121 -12.19 3.86 -14.73
N ARG A 122 -13.46 4.27 -14.69
CA ARG A 122 -13.94 5.49 -15.36
C ARG A 122 -13.33 6.76 -14.77
N ARG A 123 -13.25 6.82 -13.43
CA ARG A 123 -12.82 8.04 -12.73
C ARG A 123 -11.92 7.70 -11.56
N ARG A 124 -10.87 8.51 -11.42
CA ARG A 124 -10.01 8.57 -10.24
C ARG A 124 -10.13 9.94 -9.59
N ARG A 125 -10.33 9.99 -8.28
CA ARG A 125 -10.34 11.21 -7.49
C ARG A 125 -9.42 11.07 -6.28
N TRP A 126 -8.57 12.05 -6.06
CA TRP A 126 -7.76 12.14 -4.85
C TRP A 126 -8.63 12.51 -3.64
N ALA A 127 -8.40 11.83 -2.51
CA ALA A 127 -9.10 12.05 -1.25
C ALA A 127 -8.17 12.76 -0.24
N PRO A 128 -8.07 14.11 -0.26
CA PRO A 128 -7.04 14.86 0.44
C PRO A 128 -7.01 14.63 1.96
N GLY A 129 -8.17 14.64 2.62
CA GLY A 129 -8.24 14.47 4.07
C GLY A 129 -7.77 13.08 4.52
N ALA A 130 -8.24 12.04 3.84
CA ALA A 130 -7.82 10.67 4.12
C ALA A 130 -6.34 10.46 3.75
N GLY A 131 -5.90 11.01 2.62
CA GLY A 131 -4.50 10.97 2.19
C GLY A 131 -3.57 11.63 3.20
N PHE A 132 -3.92 12.81 3.69
CA PHE A 132 -3.19 13.50 4.75
C PHE A 132 -3.05 12.64 6.01
N MET A 133 -4.14 12.01 6.48
CA MET A 133 -4.10 11.16 7.69
C MET A 133 -3.18 9.94 7.51
N VAL A 134 -3.23 9.27 6.35
CA VAL A 134 -2.33 8.14 6.03
C VAL A 134 -0.88 8.59 5.96
N THR A 135 -0.61 9.73 5.30
CA THR A 135 0.74 10.29 5.18
C THR A 135 1.29 10.71 6.54
N TRP A 136 0.48 11.39 7.36
CA TRP A 136 0.81 11.78 8.72
C TRP A 136 1.16 10.58 9.60
N GLN A 137 0.32 9.55 9.60
CA GLN A 137 0.59 8.33 10.37
C GLN A 137 1.82 7.59 9.86
N THR A 138 2.07 7.59 8.56
CA THR A 138 3.27 6.99 7.98
C THR A 138 4.54 7.68 8.50
N LEU A 139 4.51 9.00 8.65
CA LEU A 139 5.63 9.76 9.23
C LEU A 139 5.80 9.42 10.72
N LEU A 140 4.70 9.31 11.48
CA LEU A 140 4.79 8.89 12.89
C LEU A 140 5.33 7.47 13.05
N ASN A 141 4.88 6.52 12.21
CA ASN A 141 5.37 5.14 12.23
C ASN A 141 6.89 5.04 11.99
N SER A 142 7.52 6.02 11.36
CA SER A 142 8.97 6.00 11.13
C SER A 142 9.80 6.27 12.40
N VAL A 143 9.16 6.77 13.45
CA VAL A 143 9.79 7.16 14.72
C VAL A 143 9.16 6.46 15.93
N THR A 144 8.16 5.59 15.72
CA THR A 144 7.51 4.79 16.76
C THR A 144 7.81 3.30 16.57
N PHE A 145 7.74 2.54 17.66
CA PHE A 145 7.85 1.07 17.64
C PHE A 145 6.53 0.46 17.17
N GLY A 146 5.42 0.90 17.76
CA GLY A 146 4.08 0.55 17.31
C GLY A 146 3.73 1.22 15.98
N HIS A 147 2.81 0.60 15.25
CA HIS A 147 2.32 1.08 13.96
C HIS A 147 0.83 1.40 14.02
N ASN A 148 0.43 2.50 13.36
CA ASN A 148 -0.98 2.93 13.22
C ASN A 148 -1.73 3.19 14.54
N VAL A 149 -0.99 3.41 15.63
CA VAL A 149 -1.58 3.61 16.97
C VAL A 149 -2.42 4.89 17.03
N ALA A 150 -1.93 5.99 16.45
CA ALA A 150 -2.63 7.27 16.52
C ALA A 150 -3.90 7.28 15.64
N LEU A 151 -3.86 6.72 14.42
CA LEU A 151 -5.06 6.54 13.60
C LEU A 151 -6.12 5.68 14.29
N ALA A 152 -5.72 4.54 14.87
CA ALA A 152 -6.67 3.66 15.54
C ALA A 152 -7.31 4.35 16.76
N ALA A 153 -6.54 5.16 17.51
CA ALA A 153 -7.06 5.97 18.60
C ALA A 153 -8.07 7.03 18.13
N LEU A 154 -7.95 7.52 16.90
CA LEU A 154 -8.92 8.40 16.23
C LEU A 154 -10.09 7.64 15.58
N GLY A 155 -10.18 6.31 15.76
CA GLY A 155 -11.25 5.48 15.22
C GLY A 155 -11.06 5.07 13.75
N SER A 156 -9.84 5.19 13.21
CA SER A 156 -9.52 4.86 11.82
C SER A 156 -8.43 3.79 11.73
N GLY A 157 -8.63 2.76 10.92
CA GLY A 157 -7.63 1.72 10.67
C GLY A 157 -7.38 0.77 11.87
N ARG A 158 -6.38 -0.09 11.73
CA ARG A 158 -5.99 -1.07 12.77
C ARG A 158 -4.58 -0.80 13.29
N ALA A 159 -4.43 -0.77 14.61
CA ALA A 159 -3.14 -0.60 15.28
C ALA A 159 -2.40 -1.93 15.51
N ALA A 160 -1.09 -1.86 15.43
CA ALA A 160 -0.16 -2.85 15.98
C ALA A 160 0.68 -2.15 17.06
N PRO A 161 0.24 -2.15 18.34
CA PRO A 161 0.99 -1.49 19.40
C PRO A 161 2.31 -2.21 19.66
N ALA A 162 3.31 -1.48 20.16
CA ALA A 162 4.55 -2.07 20.64
C ALA A 162 4.30 -3.08 21.78
N ASP A 163 5.11 -4.14 21.86
CA ASP A 163 4.93 -5.23 22.83
C ASP A 163 5.20 -4.77 24.26
N GLU A 164 6.27 -3.98 24.41
CA GLU A 164 6.75 -3.56 25.72
C GLU A 164 6.03 -2.31 26.23
N ARG A 165 5.71 -2.30 27.53
CA ARG A 165 5.02 -1.17 28.17
C ARG A 165 5.80 0.14 28.06
N TRP A 166 7.13 0.09 28.13
CA TRP A 166 7.97 1.27 28.04
C TRP A 166 8.05 1.82 26.62
N GLN A 167 8.08 0.95 25.59
CA GLN A 167 7.99 1.35 24.18
C GLN A 167 6.67 2.07 23.91
N ARG A 168 5.55 1.52 24.40
CA ARG A 168 4.23 2.19 24.28
C ARG A 168 4.19 3.60 24.89
N ARG A 169 4.94 3.84 25.98
CA ARG A 169 5.06 5.18 26.58
C ARG A 169 5.86 6.12 25.69
N ILE A 170 6.95 5.62 25.09
CA ILE A 170 7.74 6.40 24.12
C ILE A 170 6.89 6.69 22.88
N ASP A 171 6.16 5.71 22.35
CA ASP A 171 5.27 5.89 21.19
C ASP A 171 4.21 6.96 21.48
N ALA A 172 3.61 6.94 22.67
CA ALA A 172 2.65 7.96 23.07
C ALA A 172 3.28 9.35 23.14
N LEU A 173 4.46 9.48 23.75
CA LEU A 173 5.20 10.74 23.82
C LEU A 173 5.60 11.24 22.42
N ALA A 174 6.18 10.37 21.61
CA ALA A 174 6.59 10.67 20.24
C ALA A 174 5.38 11.08 19.38
N SER A 175 4.25 10.36 19.50
CA SER A 175 3.02 10.71 18.79
C SER A 175 2.51 12.09 19.17
N ILE A 176 2.61 12.49 20.45
CA ILE A 176 2.20 13.84 20.89
C ILE A 176 3.18 14.92 20.40
N VAL A 177 4.47 14.73 20.65
CA VAL A 177 5.51 15.72 20.35
C VAL A 177 5.69 15.90 18.85
N LEU A 178 5.65 14.82 18.08
CA LEU A 178 5.89 14.81 16.64
C LEU A 178 4.61 14.90 15.81
N ALA A 179 3.41 14.90 16.42
CA ALA A 179 2.15 15.07 15.70
C ALA A 179 2.16 16.31 14.81
N ILE A 180 2.49 17.48 15.38
CA ILE A 180 2.46 18.76 14.64
C ILE A 180 3.59 18.82 13.59
N PRO A 181 4.86 18.51 13.91
CA PRO A 181 5.90 18.42 12.90
C PRO A 181 5.57 17.47 11.75
N ALA A 182 5.06 16.27 12.06
CA ALA A 182 4.64 15.31 11.05
C ALA A 182 3.48 15.86 10.20
N ALA A 183 2.54 16.61 10.80
CA ALA A 183 1.43 17.23 10.07
C ALA A 183 1.92 18.30 9.08
N ILE A 184 2.87 19.13 9.50
CA ILE A 184 3.48 20.17 8.66
C ILE A 184 4.17 19.56 7.43
N ILE A 185 4.81 18.38 7.58
CA ILE A 185 5.48 17.67 6.48
C ILE A 185 4.48 16.86 5.64
N ALA A 186 3.45 16.28 6.27
CA ALA A 186 2.46 15.46 5.57
C ALA A 186 1.70 16.23 4.50
N ALA A 187 1.35 17.50 4.78
CA ALA A 187 0.64 18.35 3.82
C ALA A 187 1.38 18.53 2.48
N PRO A 188 2.64 19.01 2.42
CA PRO A 188 3.36 19.14 1.15
C PRO A 188 3.65 17.80 0.50
N VAL A 189 3.94 16.74 1.27
CA VAL A 189 4.11 15.38 0.71
C VAL A 189 2.85 14.93 -0.02
N GLU A 190 1.68 15.14 0.58
CA GLU A 190 0.42 14.74 -0.01
C GLU A 190 0.04 15.63 -1.22
N VAL A 191 0.31 16.94 -1.17
CA VAL A 191 0.11 17.86 -2.30
C VAL A 191 1.01 17.48 -3.48
N LEU A 192 2.29 17.20 -3.23
CA LEU A 192 3.21 16.70 -4.26
C LEU A 192 2.72 15.35 -4.79
N GLY A 193 2.30 14.44 -3.90
CA GLY A 193 1.68 13.17 -4.28
C GLY A 193 0.50 13.39 -5.23
N ALA A 194 -0.43 14.28 -4.91
CA ALA A 194 -1.56 14.60 -5.77
C ALA A 194 -1.13 15.16 -7.14
N LEU A 195 -0.17 16.07 -7.17
CA LEU A 195 0.39 16.67 -8.40
C LEU A 195 0.98 15.59 -9.33
N PHE A 196 1.71 14.63 -8.77
CA PHE A 196 2.31 13.51 -9.51
C PHE A 196 1.39 12.30 -9.67
N ARG A 197 0.10 12.40 -9.31
CA ARG A 197 -0.86 11.28 -9.34
C ARG A 197 -0.41 10.07 -8.51
N ARG A 198 0.19 10.32 -7.36
CA ARG A 198 0.70 9.39 -6.33
C ARG A 198 0.27 9.82 -4.91
N GLY A 199 -0.93 10.38 -4.79
CA GLY A 199 -1.55 10.69 -3.48
C GLY A 199 -1.84 9.41 -2.69
N ALA A 200 -1.85 9.49 -1.36
CA ALA A 200 -1.91 8.32 -0.49
C ALA A 200 -3.27 7.61 -0.51
N VAL A 201 -4.37 8.34 -0.74
CA VAL A 201 -5.72 7.76 -0.81
C VAL A 201 -6.44 8.26 -2.06
N VAL A 202 -7.05 7.32 -2.78
CA VAL A 202 -7.79 7.59 -4.01
C VAL A 202 -9.14 6.88 -4.00
N ASP A 203 -10.17 7.62 -4.42
CA ASP A 203 -11.48 7.09 -4.75
C ASP A 203 -11.49 6.71 -6.24
N LEU A 204 -11.88 5.48 -6.53
CA LEU A 204 -12.02 4.94 -7.88
C LEU A 204 -13.50 4.69 -8.16
N ARG A 205 -13.95 5.03 -9.37
CA ARG A 205 -15.30 4.72 -9.84
C ARG A 205 -15.20 3.79 -11.05
N PHE A 206 -15.99 2.73 -11.01
CA PHE A 206 -16.06 1.72 -12.06
C PHE A 206 -17.29 1.93 -12.97
N GLU A 207 -17.21 1.36 -14.17
CA GLU A 207 -18.29 1.30 -15.16
C GLU A 207 -18.15 -0.01 -15.95
N LEU A 208 -19.28 -0.61 -16.31
CA LEU A 208 -19.32 -1.80 -17.16
C LEU A 208 -19.02 -1.40 -18.62
N LEU A 209 -18.26 -2.25 -19.32
CA LEU A 209 -17.97 -2.11 -20.75
C LEU A 209 -19.18 -2.44 -21.63
#